data_AF-A0AAW9RZ36-F1
#
_entry.id   AF-A0AAW9RZ36-F1
#
_cell.length_a   1.000
_cell.length_b   1.000
_cell.length_c   1.000
_cell.angle_alpha   90.00
_cell.angle_beta   90.00
_cell.angle_gamma   90.00
#
_symmetry.space_group_name_H-M   'P 1'
#
loop_
_entity.id
_entity.type
_entity.pdbx_description
1 polymer ?
#
loop_
_entity_poly.entity_id
_entity_poly.type
_entity_poly.pdbx_seq_one_letter_code
_entity_poly.pdbx_strand_id
1 'polypeptide(L)'
;MREASIFTFEFKFLDKKGQPFTYFGKLGRISRDGLILHQHRIFFQDIHKVEFHKNKVIVVLVPYPTISEYLSNQIIKGHNCIVLQVKSFAFEVKAILDRRCAQLQIEERLQKMTKAEIKTQFKKVNCPHCDSIIDLTGLVESQFVHCQYCQVIFDKYTFEIPGNETYKICPENGYYDRIQSFTDIKCYYLINEKAFSSHTYFCSDSFAEVFFKESYLKNLSLLIGFVMVTIQKFRSLQRRNPYFKDLYQANILAQQGEVEAAGEIYDEIMSRTFSHPGIHYNYGLAYLQVEDQRRAHFHFQKSLQVCSNYEPTKNILRKLQYLER
;
A
#
# COMPACT_ATOMS: atom_id res chain seq x y z
N MET A 1 -7.11 37.28 -8.66
CA MET A 1 -6.30 37.18 -7.41
C MET A 1 -5.55 35.85 -7.45
N ARG A 2 -4.25 35.81 -7.10
CA ARG A 2 -3.52 34.53 -7.01
C ARG A 2 -3.97 33.81 -5.74
N GLU A 3 -4.57 32.63 -5.87
CA GLU A 3 -4.88 31.77 -4.73
C GLU A 3 -3.62 31.46 -3.92
N ALA A 4 -3.69 31.59 -2.60
CA ALA A 4 -2.60 31.21 -1.72
C ALA A 4 -2.37 29.69 -1.80
N SER A 5 -1.15 29.28 -2.15
CA SER A 5 -0.75 27.88 -2.13
C SER A 5 -0.65 27.39 -0.69
N ILE A 6 -1.22 26.22 -0.42
CA ILE A 6 -1.13 25.56 0.89
C ILE A 6 0.27 24.97 1.08
N PHE A 7 0.82 24.39 0.02
CA PHE A 7 2.11 23.71 0.05
C PHE A 7 2.80 23.80 -1.31
N THR A 8 4.12 23.91 -1.33
CA THR A 8 4.93 24.01 -2.55
C THR A 8 6.07 23.01 -2.49
N PHE A 9 6.39 22.36 -3.61
CA PHE A 9 7.42 21.33 -3.69
C PHE A 9 8.12 21.32 -5.05
N GLU A 10 9.33 20.78 -5.10
CA GLU A 10 10.09 20.56 -6.34
C GLU A 10 9.87 19.11 -6.82
N PHE A 11 9.58 18.92 -8.11
CA PHE A 11 9.34 17.61 -8.68
C PHE A 11 9.89 17.44 -10.10
N LYS A 12 10.00 16.19 -10.56
CA LYS A 12 10.27 15.81 -11.95
C LYS A 12 9.22 14.81 -12.42
N PHE A 13 8.79 14.89 -13.67
CA PHE A 13 7.97 13.84 -14.27
C PHE A 13 8.84 12.61 -14.56
N LEU A 14 8.33 11.43 -14.28
CA LEU A 14 8.99 10.16 -14.59
C LEU A 14 8.28 9.41 -15.72
N ASP A 15 9.07 8.73 -16.56
CA ASP A 15 8.57 7.81 -17.57
C ASP A 15 8.19 6.43 -16.97
N LYS A 16 7.77 5.49 -17.84
CA LYS A 16 7.44 4.11 -17.44
C LYS A 16 8.62 3.35 -16.81
N LYS A 17 9.87 3.73 -17.15
CA LYS A 17 11.10 3.14 -16.59
C LYS A 17 11.51 3.84 -15.29
N GLY A 18 10.78 4.86 -14.85
CA GLY A 18 11.10 5.66 -13.67
C GLY A 18 12.24 6.64 -13.89
N GLN A 19 12.58 6.95 -15.15
CA GLN A 19 13.59 7.95 -15.52
C GLN A 19 12.95 9.32 -15.71
N PRO A 20 13.62 10.41 -15.31
CA PRO A 20 13.06 11.75 -15.41
C PRO A 20 13.01 12.24 -16.88
N PHE A 21 11.88 12.82 -17.30
CA PHE A 21 11.75 13.44 -18.63
C PHE A 21 12.63 14.69 -18.80
N THR A 22 12.92 15.40 -17.69
CA THR A 22 13.69 16.64 -17.69
C THR A 22 14.79 16.59 -16.64
N TYR A 23 15.96 17.15 -16.98
CA TYR A 23 17.08 17.27 -16.04
C TYR A 23 16.78 18.22 -14.88
N PHE A 24 16.06 19.31 -15.17
CA PHE A 24 15.70 20.33 -14.17
C PHE A 24 14.40 19.97 -13.43
N GLY A 25 14.39 20.27 -12.14
CA GLY A 25 13.18 20.21 -11.32
C GLY A 25 12.18 21.30 -11.72
N LYS A 26 10.90 20.97 -11.60
CA LYS A 26 9.77 21.88 -11.80
C LYS A 26 9.11 22.16 -10.46
N LEU A 27 8.43 23.30 -10.34
CA LEU A 27 7.69 23.67 -9.14
C LEU A 27 6.25 23.15 -9.20
N GLY A 28 5.87 22.39 -8.18
CA GLY A 28 4.52 21.94 -7.90
C GLY A 28 3.93 22.70 -6.72
N ARG A 29 2.61 22.90 -6.73
CA ARG A 29 1.88 23.57 -5.65
C ARG A 29 0.57 22.85 -5.39
N ILE A 30 0.20 22.72 -4.13
CA ILE A 30 -1.12 22.23 -3.73
C ILE A 30 -1.97 23.46 -3.37
N SER A 31 -3.07 23.63 -4.10
CA SER A 31 -4.06 24.69 -3.88
C SER A 31 -5.29 24.13 -3.17
N ARG A 32 -6.32 24.96 -2.98
CA ARG A 32 -7.59 24.51 -2.37
C ARG A 32 -8.38 23.57 -3.29
N ASP A 33 -8.27 23.78 -4.60
CA ASP A 33 -9.14 23.10 -5.57
C ASP A 33 -8.40 22.01 -6.37
N GLY A 34 -7.08 21.94 -6.23
CA GLY A 34 -6.30 20.91 -6.93
C GLY A 34 -4.79 21.02 -6.80
N LEU A 35 -4.13 20.13 -7.53
CA LEU A 35 -2.70 20.02 -7.66
C LEU A 35 -2.23 20.79 -8.91
N ILE A 36 -1.33 21.75 -8.73
CA ILE A 36 -0.76 22.56 -9.81
C ILE A 36 0.66 22.08 -10.09
N LEU A 37 0.90 21.58 -11.29
CA LEU A 37 2.19 21.08 -11.78
C LEU A 37 2.68 21.95 -12.93
N HIS A 38 3.73 22.75 -12.71
CA HIS A 38 4.30 23.62 -13.74
C HIS A 38 3.26 24.50 -14.46
N GLN A 39 2.38 25.16 -13.69
CA GLN A 39 1.26 26.00 -14.14
C GLN A 39 0.01 25.28 -14.64
N HIS A 40 0.05 23.95 -14.81
CA HIS A 40 -1.12 23.17 -15.20
C HIS A 40 -1.82 22.60 -13.96
N ARG A 41 -3.15 22.66 -13.93
CA ARG A 41 -3.96 22.24 -12.78
C ARG A 41 -4.56 20.85 -13.03
N ILE A 42 -4.58 20.03 -11.99
CA ILE A 42 -5.34 18.79 -11.86
C ILE A 42 -6.32 19.00 -10.72
N PHE A 43 -7.61 18.95 -10.98
CA PHE A 43 -8.62 19.10 -9.93
C PHE A 43 -8.63 17.87 -9.05
N PHE A 44 -8.94 18.05 -7.76
CA PHE A 44 -9.00 16.91 -6.84
C PHE A 44 -10.08 15.88 -7.21
N GLN A 45 -11.18 16.31 -7.83
CA GLN A 45 -12.22 15.40 -8.35
C GLN A 45 -11.69 14.47 -9.46
N ASP A 46 -10.64 14.89 -10.18
CA ASP A 46 -10.01 14.09 -11.23
C ASP A 46 -8.97 13.09 -10.67
N ILE A 47 -8.64 13.18 -9.36
CA ILE A 47 -7.69 12.29 -8.70
C ILE A 47 -8.45 11.14 -8.06
N HIS A 48 -8.26 9.93 -8.58
CA HIS A 48 -8.84 8.72 -8.03
C HIS A 48 -8.10 8.25 -6.77
N LYS A 49 -6.76 8.21 -6.84
CA LYS A 49 -5.91 7.71 -5.75
C LYS A 49 -4.52 8.33 -5.84
N VAL A 50 -3.87 8.53 -4.70
CA VAL A 50 -2.46 8.89 -4.64
C VAL A 50 -1.69 7.76 -3.96
N GLU A 51 -0.65 7.28 -4.63
CA GLU A 51 0.29 6.30 -4.10
C GLU A 51 1.67 6.94 -3.92
N PHE A 52 2.48 6.36 -3.04
CA PHE A 52 3.81 6.87 -2.79
C PHE A 52 4.80 5.75 -2.59
N HIS A 53 5.97 5.93 -3.19
CA HIS A 53 7.10 5.03 -3.05
C HIS A 53 8.41 5.83 -2.97
N LYS A 54 9.02 5.87 -1.77
CA LYS A 54 10.29 6.58 -1.43
C LYS A 54 10.29 8.09 -1.67
N ASN A 55 10.43 8.51 -2.90
CA ASN A 55 10.39 9.92 -3.30
C ASN A 55 9.53 10.09 -4.56
N LYS A 56 8.79 9.06 -4.94
CA LYS A 56 7.91 9.03 -6.09
C LYS A 56 6.46 9.11 -5.61
N VAL A 57 5.73 10.11 -6.05
CA VAL A 57 4.29 10.26 -5.84
C VAL A 57 3.60 9.88 -7.14
N ILE A 58 2.72 8.90 -7.08
CA ILE A 58 1.96 8.40 -8.22
C ILE A 58 0.53 8.92 -8.06
N VAL A 59 0.11 9.78 -8.97
CA VAL A 59 -1.25 10.32 -8.99
C VAL A 59 -2.05 9.53 -10.00
N VAL A 60 -2.98 8.70 -9.53
CA VAL A 60 -3.91 7.93 -10.35
C VAL A 60 -5.14 8.78 -10.60
N LEU A 61 -5.49 8.97 -11.86
CA LEU A 61 -6.59 9.80 -12.32
C LEU A 61 -7.83 8.95 -12.58
N VAL A 62 -9.00 9.59 -12.46
CA VAL A 62 -10.28 9.00 -12.92
C VAL A 62 -10.27 8.86 -14.45
N PRO A 63 -11.13 8.01 -15.04
CA PRO A 63 -11.33 7.99 -16.49
C PRO A 63 -11.79 9.36 -17.00
N TYR A 64 -11.23 9.80 -18.13
CA TYR A 64 -11.55 11.09 -18.78
C TYR A 64 -11.33 12.32 -17.88
N PRO A 65 -10.12 12.50 -17.30
CA PRO A 65 -9.86 13.61 -16.38
C PRO A 65 -9.81 14.95 -17.12
N THR A 66 -10.25 16.02 -16.46
CA THR A 66 -10.24 17.37 -17.05
C THR A 66 -8.86 18.01 -16.91
N ILE A 67 -7.92 17.63 -17.78
CA ILE A 67 -6.53 18.09 -17.75
C ILE A 67 -6.10 18.76 -19.06
N SER A 68 -5.12 19.66 -18.97
CA SER A 68 -4.50 20.28 -20.14
C SER A 68 -3.73 19.26 -21.01
N GLU A 69 -3.61 19.54 -22.30
CA GLU A 69 -2.82 18.75 -23.27
C GLU A 69 -1.40 18.47 -22.78
N TYR A 70 -0.73 19.46 -22.18
CA TYR A 70 0.61 19.30 -21.60
C TYR A 70 0.67 18.15 -20.58
N LEU A 71 -0.30 18.07 -19.65
CA LEU A 71 -0.36 17.01 -18.64
C LEU A 71 -0.82 15.68 -19.23
N SER A 72 -1.70 15.70 -20.22
CA SER A 72 -2.11 14.50 -20.95
C SER A 72 -0.89 13.79 -21.56
N ASN A 73 0.06 14.56 -22.13
CA ASN A 73 1.32 14.04 -22.65
C ASN A 73 2.27 13.48 -21.57
N GLN A 74 2.04 13.76 -20.28
CA GLN A 74 2.80 13.20 -19.16
C GLN A 74 2.17 11.94 -18.56
N ILE A 75 0.97 11.56 -18.99
CA ILE A 75 0.33 10.31 -18.55
C ILE A 75 1.09 9.13 -19.14
N ILE A 76 1.36 8.11 -18.31
CA ILE A 76 2.02 6.89 -18.78
C ILE A 76 1.09 6.14 -19.73
N LYS A 77 1.53 5.93 -20.99
CA LYS A 77 0.74 5.21 -22.00
C LYS A 77 0.21 3.87 -21.48
N GLY A 78 -1.09 3.65 -21.64
CA GLY A 78 -1.80 2.45 -21.16
C GLY A 78 -2.20 2.48 -19.69
N HIS A 79 -1.91 3.57 -18.98
CA HIS A 79 -2.27 3.77 -17.58
C HIS A 79 -2.91 5.14 -17.39
N ASN A 80 -3.78 5.28 -16.39
CA ASN A 80 -4.38 6.57 -16.01
C ASN A 80 -3.59 7.19 -14.86
N CYS A 81 -2.27 7.30 -14.96
CA CYS A 81 -1.46 7.84 -13.87
C CYS A 81 -0.30 8.73 -14.34
N ILE A 82 0.06 9.65 -13.46
CA ILE A 82 1.22 10.54 -13.59
C ILE A 82 2.17 10.22 -12.43
N VAL A 83 3.45 10.07 -12.74
CA VAL A 83 4.48 9.76 -11.74
C VAL A 83 5.40 10.96 -11.54
N LEU A 84 5.48 11.41 -10.29
CA LEU A 84 6.24 12.58 -9.87
C LEU A 84 7.39 12.14 -8.97
N GLN A 85 8.63 12.40 -9.35
CA GLN A 85 9.77 12.31 -8.44
C GLN A 85 9.87 13.63 -7.66
N VAL A 86 9.46 13.61 -6.40
CA VAL A 86 9.48 14.75 -5.49
C VAL A 86 10.79 14.74 -4.71
N LYS A 87 11.53 15.86 -4.70
CA LYS A 87 12.88 15.92 -4.12
C LYS A 87 12.88 15.78 -2.59
N SER A 88 11.91 16.41 -1.93
CA SER A 88 11.73 16.41 -0.49
C SER A 88 10.24 16.45 -0.15
N PHE A 89 9.89 15.95 1.03
CA PHE A 89 8.52 15.97 1.55
C PHE A 89 7.48 15.22 0.72
N ALA A 90 7.91 14.15 0.04
CA ALA A 90 7.03 13.38 -0.83
C ALA A 90 5.89 12.69 -0.04
N PHE A 91 6.15 12.30 1.21
CA PHE A 91 5.13 11.76 2.11
C PHE A 91 4.08 12.83 2.47
N GLU A 92 4.52 14.04 2.79
CA GLU A 92 3.66 15.17 3.14
C GLU A 92 2.83 15.62 1.95
N VAL A 93 3.40 15.64 0.74
CA VAL A 93 2.66 15.87 -0.51
C VAL A 93 1.53 14.85 -0.62
N LYS A 94 1.81 13.55 -0.49
CA LYS A 94 0.78 12.52 -0.51
C LYS A 94 -0.27 12.75 0.58
N ALA A 95 0.14 12.97 1.82
CA ALA A 95 -0.77 13.15 2.95
C ALA A 95 -1.70 14.36 2.79
N ILE A 96 -1.23 15.46 2.20
CA ILE A 96 -2.07 16.62 1.89
C ILE A 96 -3.06 16.28 0.77
N LEU A 97 -2.61 15.63 -0.30
CA LEU A 97 -3.47 15.25 -1.42
C LEU A 97 -4.57 14.28 -0.95
N ASP A 98 -4.22 13.26 -0.17
CA ASP A 98 -5.18 12.28 0.36
C ASP A 98 -6.24 12.94 1.24
N ARG A 99 -5.84 13.83 2.17
CA ARG A 99 -6.78 14.55 3.02
C ARG A 99 -7.77 15.40 2.21
N ARG A 100 -7.31 16.04 1.14
CA ARG A 100 -8.15 16.85 0.26
C ARG A 100 -9.10 16.00 -0.57
N CYS A 101 -8.62 14.91 -1.16
CA CYS A 101 -9.46 13.97 -1.90
C CYS A 101 -10.52 13.35 -0.97
N ALA A 102 -10.12 12.97 0.25
CA ALA A 102 -11.02 12.44 1.27
C ALA A 102 -12.13 13.42 1.66
N GLN A 103 -11.77 14.69 1.88
CA GLN A 103 -12.72 15.73 2.22
C GLN A 103 -13.76 15.94 1.10
N LEU A 104 -13.31 16.01 -0.16
CA LEU A 104 -14.20 16.20 -1.30
C LEU A 104 -15.14 15.02 -1.52
N GLN A 105 -14.65 13.79 -1.37
CA GLN A 105 -15.52 12.61 -1.45
C GLN A 105 -16.65 12.64 -0.40
N ILE A 106 -16.35 13.10 0.82
CA ILE A 106 -17.36 13.28 1.86
C ILE A 106 -18.34 14.40 1.52
N GLU A 107 -17.86 15.53 1.00
CA GLU A 107 -18.72 16.65 0.59
C GLU A 107 -19.68 16.23 -0.54
N GLU A 108 -19.18 15.54 -1.56
CA GLU A 108 -20.00 14.97 -2.64
C GLU A 108 -21.01 13.96 -2.10
N ARG A 109 -20.62 13.12 -1.13
CA ARG A 109 -21.52 12.16 -0.49
C ARG A 109 -22.65 12.88 0.25
N LEU A 110 -22.32 13.91 1.03
CA LEU A 110 -23.30 14.71 1.77
C LEU A 110 -24.28 15.45 0.84
N GLN A 111 -23.81 15.94 -0.30
CA GLN A 111 -24.68 16.57 -1.32
C GLN A 111 -25.70 15.59 -1.90
N LYS A 112 -25.36 14.30 -1.98
CA LYS A 112 -26.24 13.24 -2.51
C LYS A 112 -27.23 12.70 -1.47
N MET A 113 -27.06 13.03 -0.18
CA MET A 113 -27.88 12.52 0.90
C MET A 113 -28.95 13.52 1.32
N THR A 114 -30.12 13.01 1.70
CA THR A 114 -31.17 13.82 2.33
C THR A 114 -30.79 14.20 3.76
N LYS A 115 -31.38 15.28 4.29
CA LYS A 115 -31.15 15.71 5.68
C LYS A 115 -31.48 14.62 6.71
N ALA A 116 -32.43 13.73 6.41
CA ALA A 116 -32.81 12.62 7.28
C ALA A 116 -31.75 11.50 7.28
N GLU A 117 -31.22 11.14 6.10
CA GLU A 117 -30.15 10.14 5.97
C GLU A 117 -28.84 10.62 6.60
N ILE A 118 -28.51 11.90 6.47
CA ILE A 118 -27.31 12.47 7.11
C ILE A 118 -27.37 12.29 8.63
N LYS A 119 -28.55 12.40 9.25
CA LYS A 119 -28.70 12.23 10.70
C LYS A 119 -28.60 10.78 11.17
N THR A 120 -29.02 9.82 10.34
CA THR A 120 -29.21 8.42 10.77
C THR A 120 -28.16 7.46 10.23
N GLN A 121 -27.64 7.70 9.04
CA GLN A 121 -26.79 6.76 8.31
C GLN A 121 -25.36 7.25 8.12
N PHE A 122 -25.15 8.57 8.04
CA PHE A 122 -23.83 9.13 7.78
C PHE A 122 -22.89 8.86 8.95
N LYS A 123 -21.79 8.15 8.67
CA LYS A 123 -20.77 7.80 9.64
C LYS A 123 -19.41 8.12 9.03
N LYS A 124 -18.56 8.81 9.79
CA LYS A 124 -17.18 9.11 9.40
C LYS A 124 -16.25 8.97 10.58
N VAL A 125 -14.98 8.71 10.29
CA VAL A 125 -13.90 8.72 11.27
C VAL A 125 -12.65 9.32 10.64
N ASN A 126 -11.83 10.01 11.43
CA ASN A 126 -10.53 10.48 10.99
C ASN A 126 -9.48 9.43 11.29
N CYS A 127 -8.60 9.15 10.33
CA CYS A 127 -7.46 8.25 10.58
C CYS A 127 -6.48 8.90 11.57
N PRO A 128 -6.10 8.22 12.67
CA PRO A 128 -5.17 8.77 13.67
C PRO A 128 -3.74 8.98 13.11
N HIS A 129 -3.38 8.28 12.04
CA HIS A 129 -2.04 8.36 11.46
C HIS A 129 -1.92 9.48 10.40
N CYS A 130 -2.91 9.63 9.51
CA CYS A 130 -2.80 10.53 8.35
C CYS A 130 -3.86 11.63 8.30
N ASP A 131 -4.72 11.72 9.32
CA ASP A 131 -5.84 12.66 9.44
C ASP A 131 -6.84 12.65 8.28
N SER A 132 -6.77 11.67 7.39
CA SER A 132 -7.72 11.55 6.28
C SER A 132 -9.08 11.07 6.80
N ILE A 133 -10.14 11.65 6.25
CA ILE A 133 -11.53 11.30 6.61
C ILE A 133 -11.91 10.01 5.89
N ILE A 134 -12.42 9.04 6.64
CA ILE A 134 -12.87 7.75 6.14
C ILE A 134 -14.40 7.73 6.21
N ASP A 135 -15.05 7.50 5.08
CA ASP A 135 -16.49 7.28 5.01
C ASP A 135 -16.83 5.86 5.46
N LEU A 136 -17.66 5.74 6.49
CA LEU A 136 -18.19 4.48 7.01
C LEU A 136 -19.71 4.38 6.82
N THR A 137 -20.29 5.28 6.04
CA THR A 137 -21.73 5.33 5.76
C THR A 137 -22.20 4.04 5.10
N GLY A 138 -23.24 3.43 5.66
CA GLY A 138 -23.82 2.18 5.15
C GLY A 138 -22.99 0.92 5.48
N LEU A 139 -21.90 1.05 6.23
CA LEU A 139 -21.13 -0.10 6.71
C LEU A 139 -21.60 -0.53 8.10
N VAL A 140 -21.54 -1.84 8.34
CA VAL A 140 -21.75 -2.42 9.67
C VAL A 140 -20.63 -1.96 10.59
N GLU A 141 -20.96 -1.61 11.83
CA GLU A 141 -19.95 -1.26 12.83
C GLU A 141 -19.06 -2.47 13.09
N SER A 142 -17.75 -2.27 13.00
CA SER A 142 -16.74 -3.29 13.19
C SER A 142 -15.71 -2.85 14.21
N GLN A 143 -14.95 -3.80 14.76
CA GLN A 143 -13.94 -3.52 15.78
C GLN A 143 -12.80 -2.65 15.24
N PHE A 144 -12.41 -2.90 13.99
CA PHE A 144 -11.34 -2.18 13.31
C PHE A 144 -11.88 -1.33 12.17
N VAL A 145 -11.10 -0.32 11.83
CA VAL A 145 -11.25 0.53 10.66
C VAL A 145 -9.94 0.52 9.88
N HIS A 146 -10.05 0.35 8.58
CA HIS A 146 -8.93 0.43 7.64
C HIS A 146 -8.92 1.78 6.93
N CYS A 147 -7.78 2.45 6.94
CA CYS A 147 -7.59 3.67 6.17
C CYS A 147 -7.17 3.36 4.73
N GLN A 148 -8.04 3.62 3.75
CA GLN A 148 -7.72 3.41 2.33
C GLN A 148 -6.54 4.26 1.79
N TYR A 149 -6.15 5.32 2.51
CA TYR A 149 -5.11 6.26 2.10
C TYR A 149 -3.72 5.83 2.57
N CYS A 150 -3.53 5.62 3.89
CA CYS A 150 -2.25 5.19 4.45
C CYS A 150 -2.11 3.68 4.64
N GLN A 151 -3.20 2.92 4.46
CA GLN A 151 -3.33 1.47 4.66
C GLN A 151 -3.19 1.00 6.11
N VAL A 152 -3.20 1.93 7.07
CA VAL A 152 -3.16 1.61 8.50
C VAL A 152 -4.51 1.07 8.94
N ILE A 153 -4.46 0.07 9.83
CA ILE A 153 -5.62 -0.48 10.52
C ILE A 153 -5.55 -0.01 11.97
N PHE A 154 -6.65 0.53 12.47
CA PHE A 154 -6.78 1.02 13.83
C PHE A 154 -8.14 0.60 14.38
N ASP A 155 -8.31 0.63 15.70
CA ASP A 155 -9.58 0.22 16.31
C ASP A 155 -10.67 1.30 16.16
N LYS A 156 -11.91 0.96 16.52
CA LYS A 156 -13.02 1.91 16.47
C LYS A 156 -12.88 3.11 17.41
N TYR A 157 -11.96 3.05 18.39
CA TYR A 157 -11.64 4.12 19.33
C TYR A 157 -10.45 4.96 18.87
N THR A 158 -10.01 4.81 17.60
CA THR A 158 -8.87 5.53 17.01
C THR A 158 -7.51 5.18 17.62
N PHE A 159 -7.42 4.06 18.33
CA PHE A 159 -6.16 3.53 18.83
C PHE A 159 -5.47 2.67 17.78
N GLU A 160 -4.19 2.95 17.56
CA GLU A 160 -3.32 2.19 16.65
C GLU A 160 -2.43 1.24 17.47
N ILE A 161 -2.30 -0.01 17.02
CA ILE A 161 -1.31 -0.93 17.57
C ILE A 161 0.08 -0.36 17.25
N PRO A 162 0.96 -0.10 18.25
CA PRO A 162 2.25 0.53 18.00
C PRO A 162 3.07 -0.23 16.96
N GLY A 163 3.54 0.43 15.90
CA GLY A 163 4.33 -0.19 14.82
C GLY A 163 3.52 -0.80 13.67
N ASN A 164 2.18 -0.70 13.70
CA ASN A 164 1.30 -1.22 12.65
C ASN A 164 1.42 -0.44 11.34
N GLU A 165 1.94 0.78 11.35
CA GLU A 165 2.09 1.65 10.18
C GLU A 165 3.00 1.07 9.10
N THR A 166 3.88 0.15 9.49
CA THR A 166 4.80 -0.55 8.59
C THR A 166 4.21 -1.84 8.01
N TYR A 167 3.06 -2.31 8.51
CA TYR A 167 2.41 -3.53 8.07
C TYR A 167 1.31 -3.23 7.06
N LYS A 168 1.46 -3.75 5.85
CA LYS A 168 0.61 -3.46 4.68
C LYS A 168 0.55 -4.66 3.76
N ILE A 169 -0.31 -4.59 2.75
CA ILE A 169 -0.34 -5.60 1.69
C ILE A 169 0.89 -5.46 0.82
N CYS A 170 1.71 -6.50 0.79
CA CYS A 170 2.88 -6.57 -0.07
C CYS A 170 2.46 -6.54 -1.54
N PRO A 171 3.04 -5.66 -2.37
CA PRO A 171 2.69 -5.58 -3.79
C PRO A 171 3.15 -6.82 -4.58
N GLU A 172 4.19 -7.52 -4.12
CA GLU A 172 4.79 -8.64 -4.84
C GLU A 172 4.07 -9.97 -4.61
N ASN A 173 3.74 -10.30 -3.35
CA ASN A 173 3.11 -11.57 -2.99
C ASN A 173 1.67 -11.42 -2.48
N GLY A 174 1.17 -10.20 -2.30
CA GLY A 174 -0.20 -9.94 -1.86
C GLY A 174 -0.49 -10.22 -0.38
N TYR A 175 0.47 -10.69 0.42
CA TYR A 175 0.27 -10.94 1.86
C TYR A 175 0.37 -9.66 2.67
N TYR A 176 -0.44 -9.54 3.73
CA TYR A 176 -0.27 -8.56 4.79
C TYR A 176 0.99 -8.87 5.60
N ASP A 177 1.95 -7.97 5.58
CA ASP A 177 3.23 -8.16 6.25
C ASP A 177 3.94 -6.81 6.42
N ARG A 178 5.06 -6.79 7.13
CA ARG A 178 5.89 -5.61 7.25
C ARG A 178 6.57 -5.30 5.92
N ILE A 179 6.34 -4.10 5.38
CA ILE A 179 6.92 -3.66 4.11
C ILE A 179 8.14 -2.77 4.35
N GLN A 180 9.25 -3.09 3.69
CA GLN A 180 10.47 -2.29 3.71
C GLN A 180 11.13 -2.26 2.33
N SER A 181 12.16 -1.39 2.21
CA SER A 181 13.01 -1.41 1.03
C SER A 181 14.16 -2.41 1.21
N PHE A 182 14.18 -3.44 0.38
CA PHE A 182 15.26 -4.42 0.33
C PHE A 182 16.05 -4.28 -0.95
N THR A 183 17.36 -4.35 -0.85
CA THR A 183 18.26 -4.37 -2.01
C THR A 183 18.72 -5.80 -2.22
N ASP A 184 18.29 -6.41 -3.32
CA ASP A 184 18.85 -7.63 -3.86
C ASP A 184 20.18 -7.29 -4.53
N ILE A 185 21.24 -7.92 -4.04
CA ILE A 185 22.61 -7.68 -4.47
C ILE A 185 23.09 -8.98 -5.07
N LYS A 186 23.34 -8.99 -6.37
CA LYS A 186 23.93 -10.10 -7.09
C LYS A 186 25.37 -9.71 -7.39
N CYS A 187 26.28 -10.22 -6.59
CA CYS A 187 27.72 -9.96 -6.70
C CYS A 187 28.42 -11.30 -6.53
N TYR A 188 28.59 -12.01 -7.65
CA TYR A 188 29.20 -13.33 -7.67
C TYR A 188 29.93 -13.61 -8.98
N TYR A 189 30.89 -14.53 -8.89
CA TYR A 189 31.64 -15.05 -10.02
C TYR A 189 31.69 -16.58 -9.93
N LEU A 190 30.89 -17.25 -10.75
CA LEU A 190 30.84 -18.70 -10.92
C LEU A 190 31.37 -19.07 -12.31
N ILE A 191 31.80 -20.33 -12.49
CA ILE A 191 32.47 -20.80 -13.72
C ILE A 191 31.70 -20.47 -15.01
N ASN A 192 30.36 -20.45 -14.96
CA ASN A 192 29.48 -20.20 -16.11
C ASN A 192 28.53 -19.00 -15.93
N GLU A 193 28.59 -18.29 -14.80
CA GLU A 193 27.65 -17.21 -14.49
C GLU A 193 28.37 -16.12 -13.70
N LYS A 194 28.26 -14.87 -14.16
CA LYS A 194 28.74 -13.70 -13.43
C LYS A 194 27.64 -12.66 -13.36
N ALA A 195 27.45 -12.07 -12.19
CA ALA A 195 26.49 -11.00 -12.00
C ALA A 195 27.06 -9.94 -11.07
N PHE A 196 26.93 -8.69 -11.50
CA PHE A 196 27.20 -7.49 -10.72
C PHE A 196 26.01 -6.56 -10.91
N SER A 197 24.97 -6.78 -10.12
CA SER A 197 23.76 -5.98 -10.18
C SER A 197 23.18 -5.76 -8.80
N SER A 198 22.44 -4.67 -8.66
CA SER A 198 21.80 -4.27 -7.43
C SER A 198 20.42 -3.71 -7.78
N HIS A 199 19.38 -4.32 -7.24
CA HIS A 199 18.00 -3.92 -7.48
C HIS A 199 17.30 -3.74 -6.14
N THR A 200 16.64 -2.59 -5.94
CA THR A 200 15.89 -2.34 -4.71
C THR A 200 14.40 -2.60 -4.91
N TYR A 201 13.89 -3.58 -4.18
CA TYR A 201 12.48 -3.94 -4.09
C TYR A 201 11.81 -3.27 -2.89
N PHE A 202 10.50 -3.10 -2.97
CA PHE A 202 9.66 -2.62 -1.87
C PHE A 202 8.61 -3.67 -1.58
N CYS A 203 8.95 -4.55 -0.65
CA CYS A 203 8.26 -5.81 -0.46
C CYS A 203 8.26 -6.20 1.00
N SER A 204 7.55 -7.29 1.28
CA SER A 204 7.44 -7.86 2.61
C SER A 204 8.71 -8.58 3.05
N ASP A 205 8.86 -8.73 4.37
CA ASP A 205 9.89 -9.59 4.96
C ASP A 205 9.80 -11.03 4.41
N SER A 206 8.58 -11.58 4.27
CA SER A 206 8.36 -12.94 3.73
C SER A 206 8.81 -13.09 2.28
N PHE A 207 8.50 -12.12 1.40
CA PHE A 207 8.98 -12.13 0.02
C PHE A 207 10.50 -11.95 -0.03
N ALA A 208 11.06 -11.19 0.92
CA ALA A 208 12.50 -10.97 0.97
C ALA A 208 13.32 -12.25 1.16
N GLU A 209 12.76 -13.23 1.87
CA GLU A 209 13.41 -14.53 2.06
C GLU A 209 13.63 -15.28 0.74
N VAL A 210 12.79 -15.08 -0.28
CA VAL A 210 12.92 -15.74 -1.59
C VAL A 210 14.22 -15.34 -2.27
N PHE A 211 14.49 -14.04 -2.41
CA PHE A 211 15.74 -13.58 -3.02
C PHE A 211 16.94 -13.76 -2.10
N PHE A 212 16.76 -13.76 -0.77
CA PHE A 212 17.85 -14.15 0.13
C PHE A 212 18.28 -15.58 -0.15
N LYS A 213 17.36 -16.53 -0.27
CA LYS A 213 17.69 -17.93 -0.58
C LYS A 213 18.37 -18.06 -1.95
N GLU A 214 17.87 -17.36 -2.98
CA GLU A 214 18.45 -17.40 -4.33
C GLU A 214 19.87 -16.80 -4.38
N SER A 215 20.06 -15.62 -3.80
CA SER A 215 21.31 -14.87 -3.90
C SER A 215 22.37 -15.30 -2.88
N TYR A 216 21.99 -15.90 -1.75
CA TYR A 216 22.92 -16.23 -0.65
C TYR A 216 24.02 -17.21 -1.07
N LEU A 217 23.66 -18.33 -1.70
CA LEU A 217 24.64 -19.33 -2.13
C LEU A 217 25.51 -18.82 -3.28
N LYS A 218 24.93 -18.09 -4.23
CA LYS A 218 25.68 -17.54 -5.38
C LYS A 218 26.73 -16.53 -4.92
N ASN A 219 26.33 -15.61 -4.04
CA ASN A 219 27.21 -14.57 -3.50
C ASN A 219 28.30 -15.12 -2.57
N LEU A 220 28.24 -16.37 -2.12
CA LEU A 220 29.31 -16.96 -1.31
C LEU A 220 30.65 -16.97 -2.03
N SER A 221 30.64 -17.03 -3.37
CA SER A 221 31.85 -16.94 -4.20
C SER A 221 32.62 -15.62 -4.04
N LEU A 222 31.94 -14.53 -3.69
CA LEU A 222 32.54 -13.22 -3.45
C LEU A 222 32.13 -12.71 -2.06
N LEU A 223 33.10 -12.67 -1.13
CA LEU A 223 32.87 -12.28 0.27
C LEU A 223 32.05 -10.98 0.43
N ILE A 224 32.27 -9.99 -0.44
CA ILE A 224 31.54 -8.71 -0.43
C ILE A 224 30.04 -8.94 -0.67
N GLY A 225 29.66 -9.74 -1.68
CA GLY A 225 28.26 -10.05 -1.96
C GLY A 225 27.58 -10.78 -0.80
N PHE A 226 28.30 -11.72 -0.19
CA PHE A 226 27.83 -12.48 0.98
C PHE A 226 27.55 -11.59 2.19
N VAL A 227 28.49 -10.70 2.53
CA VAL A 227 28.33 -9.74 3.65
C VAL A 227 27.12 -8.84 3.41
N MET A 228 26.97 -8.32 2.20
CA MET A 228 25.86 -7.43 1.88
C MET A 228 24.49 -8.11 1.96
N VAL A 229 24.34 -9.34 1.45
CA VAL A 229 23.10 -10.12 1.61
C VAL A 229 22.81 -10.46 3.07
N THR A 230 23.85 -10.79 3.84
CA THR A 230 23.73 -11.09 5.27
C THR A 230 23.23 -9.87 6.06
N ILE A 231 23.75 -8.66 5.77
CA ILE A 231 23.26 -7.41 6.38
C ILE A 231 21.77 -7.22 6.08
N GLN A 232 21.34 -7.46 4.84
CA GLN A 232 19.94 -7.28 4.45
C GLN A 232 19.02 -8.31 5.11
N LYS A 233 19.47 -9.57 5.25
CA LYS A 233 18.76 -10.59 6.02
C LYS A 233 18.66 -10.25 7.50
N PHE A 234 19.72 -9.71 8.10
CA PHE A 234 19.67 -9.26 9.49
C PHE A 234 18.66 -8.12 9.67
N ARG A 235 18.61 -7.17 8.73
CA ARG A 235 17.61 -6.09 8.73
C ARG A 235 16.17 -6.59 8.65
N SER A 236 15.89 -7.65 7.86
CA SER A 236 14.54 -8.23 7.79
C SER A 236 14.11 -8.93 9.08
N LEU A 237 15.06 -9.33 9.94
CA LEU A 237 14.77 -9.96 11.23
C LEU A 237 14.64 -8.95 12.38
N GLN A 238 15.36 -7.82 12.30
CA GLN A 238 15.32 -6.79 13.34
C GLN A 238 14.05 -5.95 13.32
N ARG A 239 13.69 -5.35 14.46
CA ARG A 239 12.61 -4.34 14.62
C ARG A 239 11.22 -4.82 14.20
N ARG A 240 10.95 -6.13 14.28
CA ARG A 240 9.59 -6.64 14.08
C ARG A 240 8.71 -6.24 15.26
N ASN A 241 7.47 -5.91 14.97
CA ASN A 241 6.51 -5.62 16.01
C ASN A 241 6.26 -6.90 16.85
N PRO A 242 6.37 -6.86 18.19
CA PRO A 242 6.09 -8.03 19.04
C PRO A 242 4.74 -8.70 18.77
N TYR A 243 3.72 -7.92 18.42
CA TYR A 243 2.38 -8.43 18.09
C TYR A 243 2.33 -9.22 16.76
N PHE A 244 3.27 -8.97 15.85
CA PHE A 244 3.31 -9.59 14.52
C PHE A 244 4.63 -10.32 14.24
N LYS A 245 5.44 -10.60 15.27
CA LYS A 245 6.81 -11.13 15.09
C LYS A 245 6.86 -12.45 14.29
N ASP A 246 5.85 -13.29 14.47
CA ASP A 246 5.74 -14.62 13.85
C ASP A 246 4.99 -14.58 12.50
N LEU A 247 4.45 -13.42 12.10
CA LEU A 247 3.69 -13.25 10.87
C LEU A 247 4.54 -13.59 9.63
N TYR A 248 5.82 -13.23 9.68
CA TYR A 248 6.81 -13.59 8.67
C TYR A 248 6.88 -15.12 8.44
N GLN A 249 6.92 -15.91 9.52
CA GLN A 249 7.03 -17.37 9.44
C GLN A 249 5.74 -17.99 8.93
N ALA A 250 4.60 -17.54 9.45
CA ALA A 250 3.29 -17.99 8.98
C ALA A 250 3.10 -17.73 7.48
N ASN A 251 3.47 -16.53 7.00
CA ASN A 251 3.37 -16.18 5.58
C ASN A 251 4.29 -17.02 4.69
N ILE A 252 5.48 -17.43 5.18
CA ILE A 252 6.36 -18.34 4.44
C ILE A 252 5.73 -19.73 4.32
N LEU A 253 5.24 -20.30 5.42
CA LEU A 253 4.58 -21.60 5.44
C LEU A 253 3.35 -21.61 4.51
N ALA A 254 2.54 -20.55 4.59
CA ALA A 254 1.40 -20.35 3.71
C ALA A 254 1.81 -20.34 2.22
N GLN A 255 2.87 -19.60 1.87
CA GLN A 255 3.39 -19.54 0.50
C GLN A 255 3.97 -20.89 0.03
N GLN A 256 4.36 -21.77 0.95
CA GLN A 256 4.81 -23.13 0.66
C GLN A 256 3.66 -24.13 0.54
N GLY A 257 2.41 -23.71 0.78
CA GLY A 257 1.24 -24.58 0.80
C GLY A 257 1.05 -25.33 2.12
N GLU A 258 1.87 -25.07 3.13
CA GLU A 258 1.75 -25.64 4.49
C GLU A 258 0.70 -24.86 5.30
N VAL A 259 -0.53 -24.85 4.81
CA VAL A 259 -1.62 -23.99 5.33
C VAL A 259 -1.95 -24.29 6.80
N GLU A 260 -1.87 -25.57 7.21
CA GLU A 260 -2.32 -25.93 8.55
C GLU A 260 -1.28 -25.50 9.61
N ALA A 261 0.01 -25.66 9.30
CA ALA A 261 1.10 -25.15 10.14
C ALA A 261 1.13 -23.62 10.16
N ALA A 262 0.86 -22.96 9.03
CA ALA A 262 0.67 -21.51 9.00
C ALA A 262 -0.52 -21.07 9.86
N GLY A 263 -1.59 -21.87 9.85
CA GLY A 263 -2.82 -21.66 10.60
C GLY A 263 -2.63 -21.60 12.10
N GLU A 264 -1.87 -22.54 12.67
CA GLU A 264 -1.52 -22.53 14.09
C GLU A 264 -0.85 -21.21 14.50
N ILE A 265 0.12 -20.75 13.72
CA ILE A 265 0.81 -19.48 13.97
C ILE A 265 -0.13 -18.28 13.78
N TYR A 266 -1.01 -18.31 12.77
CA TYR A 266 -2.01 -17.26 12.58
C TYR A 266 -2.96 -17.16 13.77
N ASP A 267 -3.42 -18.29 14.32
CA ASP A 267 -4.31 -18.32 15.48
C ASP A 267 -3.62 -17.73 16.72
N GLU A 268 -2.34 -18.07 16.95
CA GLU A 268 -1.53 -17.43 18.00
C GLU A 268 -1.42 -15.91 17.80
N ILE A 269 -1.16 -15.44 16.58
CA ILE A 269 -1.11 -14.00 16.28
C ILE A 269 -2.47 -13.33 16.53
N MET A 270 -3.57 -13.98 16.16
CA MET A 270 -4.92 -13.45 16.35
C MET A 270 -5.30 -13.34 17.83
N SER A 271 -4.84 -14.28 18.67
CA SER A 271 -5.07 -14.24 20.13
C SER A 271 -4.52 -12.96 20.78
N ARG A 272 -3.36 -12.47 20.30
CA ARG A 272 -2.69 -11.26 20.81
C ARG A 272 -3.07 -9.97 20.08
N THR A 273 -3.68 -10.08 18.90
CA THR A 273 -4.07 -8.92 18.06
C THR A 273 -5.59 -8.73 17.95
N PHE A 274 -6.37 -9.42 18.79
CA PHE A 274 -7.82 -9.38 18.80
C PHE A 274 -8.44 -9.70 17.43
N SER A 275 -7.98 -10.78 16.78
CA SER A 275 -8.47 -11.22 15.45
C SER A 275 -8.28 -10.17 14.35
N HIS A 276 -7.10 -9.56 14.29
CA HIS A 276 -6.79 -8.48 13.35
C HIS A 276 -7.12 -8.84 11.87
N PRO A 277 -7.79 -7.97 11.10
CA PRO A 277 -8.33 -8.29 9.77
C PRO A 277 -7.28 -8.73 8.75
N GLY A 278 -6.06 -8.18 8.84
CA GLY A 278 -4.94 -8.55 7.96
C GLY A 278 -4.49 -10.01 8.14
N ILE A 279 -4.68 -10.59 9.33
CA ILE A 279 -4.30 -11.97 9.61
C ILE A 279 -5.33 -12.94 9.01
N HIS A 280 -6.62 -12.66 9.22
CA HIS A 280 -7.68 -13.39 8.53
C HIS A 280 -7.56 -13.30 7.01
N TYR A 281 -7.17 -12.14 6.48
CA TYR A 281 -6.90 -12.00 5.04
C TYR A 281 -5.77 -12.91 4.56
N ASN A 282 -4.64 -12.97 5.28
CA ASN A 282 -3.54 -13.87 4.93
C ASN A 282 -3.95 -15.34 5.01
N TYR A 283 -4.73 -15.70 6.02
CA TYR A 283 -5.25 -17.05 6.19
C TYR A 283 -6.17 -17.43 5.01
N GLY A 284 -7.03 -16.50 4.58
CA GLY A 284 -7.86 -16.67 3.39
C GLY A 284 -7.03 -16.83 2.11
N LEU A 285 -5.96 -16.06 1.94
CA LEU A 285 -5.03 -16.22 0.81
C LEU A 285 -4.32 -17.58 0.83
N ALA A 286 -3.88 -18.05 1.99
CA ALA A 286 -3.24 -19.35 2.15
C ALA A 286 -4.16 -20.48 1.66
N TYR A 287 -5.43 -20.48 2.07
CA TYR A 287 -6.41 -21.44 1.58
C TYR A 287 -6.70 -21.30 0.09
N LEU A 288 -6.75 -20.07 -0.43
CA LEU A 288 -6.97 -19.85 -1.85
C LEU A 288 -5.82 -20.41 -2.69
N GLN A 289 -4.58 -20.36 -2.18
CA GLN A 289 -3.40 -20.90 -2.85
C GLN A 289 -3.44 -22.43 -2.98
N VAL A 290 -4.07 -23.13 -2.04
CA VAL A 290 -4.30 -24.59 -2.10
C VAL A 290 -5.69 -24.94 -2.67
N GLU A 291 -6.33 -23.98 -3.35
CA GLU A 291 -7.62 -24.12 -4.03
C GLU A 291 -8.80 -24.46 -3.11
N ASP A 292 -8.67 -24.30 -1.79
CA ASP A 292 -9.78 -24.46 -0.83
C ASP A 292 -10.59 -23.16 -0.71
N GLN A 293 -11.40 -22.90 -1.73
CA GLN A 293 -12.22 -21.69 -1.82
C GLN A 293 -13.20 -21.54 -0.65
N ARG A 294 -13.70 -22.64 -0.09
CA ARG A 294 -14.67 -22.61 1.02
C ARG A 294 -14.03 -22.04 2.28
N ARG A 295 -12.86 -22.57 2.68
CA ARG A 295 -12.12 -22.05 3.84
C ARG A 295 -11.56 -20.66 3.58
N ALA A 296 -11.10 -20.37 2.36
CA ALA A 296 -10.70 -19.03 1.97
C ALA A 296 -11.83 -18.01 2.18
N HIS A 297 -13.04 -18.31 1.68
CA HIS A 297 -14.21 -17.45 1.81
C HIS A 297 -14.60 -17.24 3.28
N PHE A 298 -14.54 -18.28 4.11
CA PHE A 298 -14.79 -18.17 5.54
C PHE A 298 -13.85 -17.15 6.21
N HIS A 299 -12.55 -17.21 5.94
CA HIS A 299 -11.59 -16.27 6.52
C HIS A 299 -11.72 -14.86 5.94
N PHE A 300 -12.04 -14.70 4.67
CA PHE A 300 -12.36 -13.39 4.10
C PHE A 300 -13.62 -12.77 4.73
N GLN A 301 -14.66 -13.56 4.99
CA GLN A 301 -15.83 -13.09 5.73
C GLN A 301 -15.45 -12.67 7.15
N LYS A 302 -14.62 -13.44 7.85
CA LYS A 302 -14.12 -13.07 9.19
C LYS A 302 -13.33 -11.75 9.17
N SER A 303 -12.47 -11.56 8.18
CA SER A 303 -11.73 -10.31 7.94
C SER A 303 -12.68 -9.10 7.80
N LEU A 304 -13.79 -9.25 7.07
CA LEU A 304 -14.80 -8.20 6.92
C LEU A 304 -15.73 -8.05 8.13
N GLN A 305 -15.96 -9.10 8.92
CA GLN A 305 -16.71 -9.01 10.18
C GLN A 305 -15.98 -8.14 11.19
N VAL A 306 -14.65 -8.31 11.31
CA VAL A 306 -13.83 -7.51 12.24
C VAL A 306 -13.45 -6.14 11.68
N CYS A 307 -13.46 -5.96 10.35
CA CYS A 307 -13.19 -4.69 9.67
C CYS A 307 -14.02 -4.55 8.39
N SER A 308 -15.20 -3.96 8.50
CA SER A 308 -16.19 -3.91 7.42
C SER A 308 -15.74 -3.08 6.20
N ASN A 309 -14.74 -2.22 6.39
CA ASN A 309 -14.14 -1.41 5.33
C ASN A 309 -12.75 -1.90 4.88
N TYR A 310 -12.37 -3.15 5.19
CA TYR A 310 -11.07 -3.69 4.78
C TYR A 310 -11.00 -3.95 3.27
N GLU A 311 -10.50 -2.95 2.54
CA GLU A 311 -10.46 -2.92 1.08
C GLU A 311 -9.67 -4.07 0.44
N PRO A 312 -8.54 -4.56 1.00
CA PRO A 312 -7.83 -5.72 0.44
C PRO A 312 -8.73 -6.95 0.28
N THR A 313 -9.49 -7.30 1.31
CA THR A 313 -10.43 -8.44 1.26
C THR A 313 -11.57 -8.20 0.27
N LYS A 314 -12.14 -6.99 0.25
CA LYS A 314 -13.20 -6.64 -0.73
C LYS A 314 -12.72 -6.82 -2.16
N ASN A 315 -11.48 -6.43 -2.45
CA ASN A 315 -10.90 -6.56 -3.79
C ASN A 315 -10.69 -8.03 -4.20
N ILE A 316 -10.24 -8.89 -3.28
CA ILE A 316 -10.13 -10.33 -3.58
C ILE A 316 -11.51 -10.93 -3.85
N LEU A 317 -12.51 -10.66 -2.99
CA LEU A 317 -13.86 -11.20 -3.18
C LEU A 317 -14.51 -10.72 -4.48
N ARG A 318 -14.34 -9.45 -4.87
CA ARG A 318 -14.80 -8.94 -6.17
C ARG A 318 -14.16 -9.68 -7.34
N LYS A 319 -12.86 -10.00 -7.25
CA LYS A 319 -12.14 -10.77 -8.29
C LYS A 319 -12.67 -12.20 -8.37
N LEU A 320 -12.88 -12.87 -7.25
CA LEU A 320 -13.43 -14.23 -7.23
C LEU A 320 -14.84 -14.29 -7.82
N GLN A 321 -15.72 -13.35 -7.46
CA GLN A 321 -17.07 -13.25 -8.04
C GLN A 321 -17.09 -13.02 -9.55
N TYR A 322 -16.08 -12.33 -10.09
CA TYR A 322 -15.96 -12.12 -11.52
C TYR A 322 -15.53 -13.39 -12.26
N LEU A 323 -14.70 -14.24 -11.64
CA LEU A 323 -14.24 -15.50 -12.23
C LEU A 323 -15.34 -16.58 -12.24
N GLU A 324 -16.35 -16.46 -11.37
CA GLU A 324 -17.50 -17.37 -11.31
C GLU A 324 -18.60 -17.07 -12.35
N ARG A 325 -18.51 -15.94 -13.07
CA ARG A 325 -19.50 -15.50 -14.07
C ARG A 325 -19.06 -15.79 -15.50
#